data_AF-E3L9A7-F1
#
_entry.id   AF-E3L9A7-F1
#
_cell.length_a   1.000
_cell.length_b   1.000
_cell.length_c   1.000
_cell.angle_alpha   90.00
_cell.angle_beta   90.00
_cell.angle_gamma   90.00
#
_symmetry.space_group_name_H-M   'P 1'
#
loop_
_entity.id
_entity.type
_entity.pdbx_description
1 polymer ?
#
loop_
_entity_poly.entity_id
_entity_poly.type
_entity_poly.pdbx_seq_one_letter_code
_entity_poly.pdbx_strand_id
1 'polypeptide(L)'
;MDLDPQASSSLASTQKRRESPEVRMLSKEEKIQLLTKEHILLWKRCEAARPSGATEELKALLCQAQESQKTLQKLIPRKELEEFVKGWNPWTIKKELYPSAPKKDGGKKRSSSSKDAKVLYKDPNRWKKVMRGCNTSEAAYRHMAD
;
A
#
# COMPACT_ATOMS: atom_id res chain seq x y z
N MET A 1 -69.79 -44.76 -18.13
CA MET A 1 -69.04 -43.51 -17.92
C MET A 1 -67.70 -43.94 -17.39
N ASP A 2 -66.68 -43.96 -18.24
CA ASP A 2 -65.32 -44.40 -17.90
C ASP A 2 -64.42 -43.20 -18.19
N LEU A 3 -63.91 -42.55 -17.15
CA LEU A 3 -63.10 -41.34 -17.24
C LEU A 3 -61.68 -41.70 -16.83
N ASP A 4 -60.81 -41.73 -17.83
CA ASP A 4 -59.35 -41.84 -17.73
C ASP A 4 -58.77 -40.70 -16.85
N PRO A 5 -57.91 -40.98 -15.85
CA PRO A 5 -57.22 -39.95 -15.11
C PRO A 5 -56.01 -39.46 -15.91
N GLN A 6 -56.26 -38.45 -16.74
CA GLN A 6 -55.23 -37.79 -17.54
C GLN A 6 -54.14 -37.17 -16.66
N ALA A 7 -52.91 -37.41 -17.10
CA ALA A 7 -51.64 -37.17 -16.44
C ALA A 7 -51.43 -35.78 -15.82
N SER A 8 -50.71 -35.83 -14.69
CA SER A 8 -49.97 -34.74 -14.05
C SER A 8 -49.32 -33.77 -15.05
N SER A 9 -49.66 -32.49 -14.93
CA SER A 9 -48.75 -31.39 -15.28
C SER A 9 -48.66 -30.48 -14.06
N SER A 10 -47.85 -30.90 -13.09
CA SER A 10 -47.39 -30.00 -12.03
C SER A 10 -46.34 -29.09 -12.66
N LEU A 11 -46.74 -27.84 -12.92
CA LEU A 11 -45.85 -26.75 -13.32
C LEU A 11 -44.84 -26.51 -12.20
N ALA A 12 -43.74 -27.27 -12.21
CA ALA A 12 -42.53 -26.94 -11.50
C ALA A 12 -41.95 -25.69 -12.16
N SER A 13 -42.48 -24.53 -11.74
CA SER A 13 -41.82 -23.24 -11.87
C SER A 13 -40.43 -23.40 -11.29
N THR A 14 -39.46 -23.59 -12.18
CA THR A 14 -38.05 -23.57 -11.85
C THR A 14 -37.76 -22.12 -11.45
N GLN A 15 -37.95 -21.87 -10.16
CA GLN A 15 -37.59 -20.65 -9.49
C GLN A 15 -36.09 -20.49 -9.74
N LYS A 16 -35.75 -19.67 -10.75
CA LYS A 16 -34.39 -19.32 -11.15
C LYS A 16 -33.67 -18.89 -9.88
N ARG A 17 -32.89 -19.82 -9.32
CA ARG A 17 -32.11 -19.64 -8.11
C ARG A 17 -31.28 -18.41 -8.38
N ARG A 18 -31.64 -17.29 -7.75
CA ARG A 18 -30.83 -16.07 -7.79
C ARG A 18 -29.45 -16.52 -7.35
N GLU A 19 -28.52 -16.53 -8.31
CA GLU A 19 -27.12 -16.78 -8.04
C GLU A 19 -26.76 -15.82 -6.91
N SER A 20 -26.49 -16.39 -5.75
CA SER A 20 -25.92 -15.65 -4.65
C SER A 20 -24.66 -14.97 -5.19
N PRO A 21 -24.32 -13.74 -4.77
CA PRO A 21 -23.12 -13.09 -5.24
C PRO A 21 -21.96 -13.98 -4.80
N GLU A 22 -21.49 -14.79 -5.73
CA GLU A 22 -20.30 -15.58 -5.59
C GLU A 22 -19.25 -14.55 -5.22
N VAL A 23 -18.70 -14.70 -4.02
CA VAL A 23 -17.57 -13.90 -3.56
C VAL A 23 -16.39 -14.34 -4.43
N ARG A 24 -16.46 -13.95 -5.71
CA ARG A 24 -15.41 -14.14 -6.69
C ARG A 24 -14.31 -13.26 -6.18
N MET A 25 -13.33 -13.89 -5.56
CA MET A 25 -12.06 -13.26 -5.28
C MET A 25 -11.60 -12.67 -6.62
N LEU A 26 -11.66 -11.34 -6.76
CA LEU A 26 -11.30 -10.66 -7.99
C LEU A 26 -10.02 -11.27 -8.54
N SER A 27 -10.07 -11.75 -9.78
CA SER A 27 -8.89 -12.34 -10.43
C SER A 27 -7.77 -11.31 -10.42
N LYS A 28 -6.52 -11.76 -10.49
CA LYS A 28 -5.36 -10.85 -10.49
C LYS A 28 -5.52 -9.78 -11.57
N GLU A 29 -6.07 -10.17 -12.72
CA GLU A 29 -6.35 -9.34 -13.89
C GLU A 29 -7.46 -8.31 -13.62
N GLU A 30 -8.54 -8.69 -12.93
CA GLU A 30 -9.63 -7.77 -12.57
C GLU A 30 -9.15 -6.72 -11.55
N LYS A 31 -8.32 -7.13 -10.59
CA LYS A 31 -7.67 -6.21 -9.63
C LYS A 31 -6.76 -5.23 -10.35
N ILE A 32 -5.95 -5.72 -11.27
CA ILE A 32 -5.12 -4.91 -12.14
C ILE A 32 -5.98 -3.90 -12.90
N GLN A 33 -7.05 -4.33 -13.57
CA GLN A 33 -7.90 -3.43 -14.35
C GLN A 33 -8.55 -2.35 -13.48
N LEU A 34 -9.03 -2.72 -12.29
CA LEU A 34 -9.65 -1.79 -11.34
C LEU A 34 -8.63 -0.75 -10.87
N LEU A 35 -7.44 -1.19 -10.45
CA LEU A 35 -6.36 -0.30 -10.02
C LEU A 35 -5.85 0.59 -11.15
N THR A 36 -5.76 0.09 -12.38
CA THR A 36 -5.37 0.88 -13.55
C THR A 36 -6.42 1.96 -13.85
N LYS A 37 -7.72 1.63 -13.78
CA LYS A 37 -8.80 2.61 -13.93
C LYS A 37 -8.74 3.70 -12.86
N GLU A 38 -8.53 3.31 -11.60
CA GLU A 38 -8.35 4.25 -10.49
C GLU A 38 -7.14 5.16 -10.71
N HIS A 39 -6.02 4.57 -11.14
CA HIS A 39 -4.79 5.31 -11.42
C HIS A 39 -4.96 6.31 -12.57
N ILE A 40 -5.64 5.94 -13.66
CA ILE A 40 -5.98 6.84 -14.77
C ILE A 40 -6.87 7.99 -14.28
N LEU A 41 -7.81 7.70 -13.39
CA LEU A 41 -8.69 8.71 -12.82
C LEU A 41 -7.92 9.70 -11.92
N LEU A 42 -6.99 9.19 -11.11
CA LEU A 42 -6.06 10.01 -10.32
C LEU A 42 -5.18 10.88 -11.22
N TRP A 43 -4.67 10.34 -12.32
CA TRP A 43 -3.92 11.11 -13.31
C TRP A 43 -4.73 12.28 -13.88
N LYS A 44 -5.97 12.03 -14.35
CA LYS A 44 -6.85 13.10 -14.88
C LYS A 44 -7.16 14.17 -13.83
N ARG A 45 -7.39 13.77 -12.58
CA ARG A 45 -7.59 14.72 -11.47
C ARG A 45 -6.34 15.55 -11.21
N CYS A 46 -5.16 14.93 -11.23
CA CYS A 46 -3.89 15.66 -11.09
C CYS A 46 -3.67 16.64 -12.25
N GLU A 47 -4.00 16.26 -13.47
CA GLU A 47 -3.89 17.12 -14.65
C GLU A 47 -4.84 18.32 -14.56
N ALA A 48 -6.08 18.10 -14.15
CA ALA A 48 -7.06 19.17 -13.93
C ALA A 48 -6.69 20.10 -12.77
N ALA A 49 -6.05 19.57 -11.72
CA ALA A 49 -5.57 20.36 -10.57
C ALA A 49 -4.19 21.00 -10.80
N ARG A 50 -3.47 20.62 -11.88
CA ARG A 50 -2.17 21.20 -12.24
C ARG A 50 -2.18 22.74 -12.38
N PRO A 51 -3.15 23.38 -13.07
CA PRO A 51 -3.21 24.84 -13.16
C PRO A 51 -3.44 25.53 -11.80
N SER A 52 -4.03 24.83 -10.82
CA SER A 52 -4.26 25.37 -9.48
C SER A 52 -2.97 25.49 -8.65
N GLY A 53 -1.84 24.98 -9.14
CA GLY A 53 -0.54 25.09 -8.50
C GLY A 53 -0.33 24.12 -7.34
N ALA A 54 0.64 24.43 -6.47
CA ALA A 54 1.07 23.58 -5.36
C ALA A 54 0.07 23.62 -4.18
N THR A 55 -1.13 23.06 -4.38
CA THR A 55 -2.15 22.91 -3.35
C THR A 55 -2.01 21.59 -2.59
N GLU A 56 -2.36 21.57 -1.29
CA GLU A 56 -2.34 20.33 -0.49
C GLU A 56 -3.25 19.23 -1.09
N GLU A 57 -4.32 19.60 -1.80
CA GLU A 57 -5.15 18.65 -2.56
C GLU A 57 -4.37 17.96 -3.67
N LEU A 58 -3.62 18.71 -4.48
CA LEU A 58 -2.78 18.13 -5.53
C LEU A 58 -1.70 17.22 -4.95
N LYS A 59 -1.15 17.58 -3.78
CA LYS A 59 -0.20 16.73 -3.06
C LYS A 59 -0.84 15.43 -2.56
N ALA A 60 -2.06 15.49 -2.03
CA ALA A 60 -2.81 14.31 -1.62
C ALA A 60 -3.10 13.39 -2.82
N LEU A 61 -3.55 13.95 -3.94
CA LEU A 61 -3.77 13.22 -5.19
C LEU A 61 -2.48 12.56 -5.70
N LEU A 62 -1.34 13.27 -5.66
CA LEU A 62 -0.04 12.72 -6.04
C LEU A 62 0.41 11.60 -5.10
N CYS A 63 0.15 11.70 -3.79
CA CYS A 63 0.44 10.61 -2.84
C CYS A 63 -0.41 9.37 -3.14
N GLN A 64 -1.71 9.52 -3.38
CA GLN A 64 -2.59 8.42 -3.80
C GLN A 64 -2.13 7.80 -5.13
N ALA A 65 -1.72 8.64 -6.09
CA ALA A 65 -1.17 8.17 -7.36
C ALA A 65 0.13 7.38 -7.18
N GLN A 66 0.98 7.78 -6.22
CA GLN A 66 2.20 7.04 -5.88
C GLN A 66 1.90 5.67 -5.28
N GLU A 67 0.89 5.58 -4.41
CA GLU A 67 0.48 4.32 -3.78
C GLU A 67 -0.18 3.36 -4.75
N SER A 68 -1.10 3.85 -5.61
CA SER A 68 -1.70 3.05 -6.68
C SER A 68 -0.65 2.55 -7.66
N GLN A 69 0.29 3.41 -8.08
CA GLN A 69 1.38 3.01 -8.97
C GLN A 69 2.29 1.96 -8.32
N LYS A 70 2.65 2.09 -7.04
CA LYS A 70 3.43 1.08 -6.32
C LYS A 70 2.71 -0.25 -6.21
N THR A 71 1.40 -0.22 -5.99
CA THR A 71 0.58 -1.43 -5.86
C THR A 71 0.46 -2.14 -7.21
N LEU A 72 0.22 -1.39 -8.29
CA LEU A 72 0.23 -1.94 -9.64
C LEU A 72 1.58 -2.51 -10.04
N GLN A 73 2.70 -1.86 -9.67
CA GLN A 73 4.05 -2.37 -9.94
C GLN A 73 4.38 -3.71 -9.25
N LYS A 74 3.62 -4.10 -8.22
CA LYS A 74 3.74 -5.43 -7.61
C LYS A 74 3.02 -6.51 -8.43
N LEU A 75 2.07 -6.11 -9.27
CA LEU A 75 1.21 -7.00 -10.05
C LEU A 75 1.63 -7.05 -11.53
N ILE A 76 2.14 -5.94 -12.07
CA ILE A 76 2.50 -5.76 -13.48
C ILE A 76 3.84 -5.00 -13.61
N PRO A 77 4.65 -5.28 -14.65
CA PRO A 77 5.85 -4.52 -14.95
C PRO A 77 5.58 -3.03 -15.27
N ARG A 78 6.53 -2.16 -14.91
CA ARG A 78 6.41 -0.70 -15.13
C ARG A 78 6.12 -0.29 -16.58
N LYS A 79 6.65 -1.02 -17.56
CA LYS A 79 6.52 -0.67 -18.99
C LYS A 79 5.06 -0.63 -19.41
N GLU A 80 4.31 -1.68 -19.11
CA GLU A 80 2.88 -1.76 -19.41
C GLU A 80 2.10 -0.66 -18.68
N LEU A 81 2.45 -0.37 -17.43
CA LEU A 81 1.81 0.71 -16.67
C LEU A 81 2.06 2.08 -17.30
N GLU A 82 3.28 2.37 -17.71
CA GLU A 82 3.64 3.65 -18.33
C GLU A 82 2.92 3.84 -19.67
N GLU A 83 2.70 2.76 -20.43
CA GLU A 83 1.87 2.79 -21.65
C GLU A 83 0.42 3.22 -21.35
N PHE A 84 -0.18 2.74 -20.25
CA PHE A 84 -1.55 3.12 -19.86
C PHE A 84 -1.73 4.59 -19.50
N VAL A 85 -0.67 5.23 -18.99
CA VAL A 85 -0.73 6.63 -18.53
C VAL A 85 0.08 7.56 -19.42
N LYS A 86 0.35 7.16 -20.67
CA LYS A 86 1.15 7.95 -21.65
C LYS A 86 2.47 8.47 -21.07
N GLY A 87 3.17 7.66 -20.27
CA GLY A 87 4.43 8.03 -19.64
C GLY A 87 4.31 8.99 -18.45
N TRP A 88 3.11 9.22 -17.93
CA TRP A 88 2.92 10.05 -16.73
C TRP A 88 3.58 9.42 -15.50
N ASN A 89 4.38 10.21 -14.80
CA ASN A 89 5.06 9.79 -13.57
C ASN A 89 4.74 10.75 -12.41
N PRO A 90 4.00 10.30 -11.37
CA PRO A 90 3.62 11.13 -10.24
C PRO A 90 4.83 11.62 -9.43
N TRP A 91 5.97 10.90 -9.46
CA TRP A 91 7.21 11.36 -8.81
C TRP A 91 7.82 12.58 -9.51
N THR A 92 7.79 12.61 -10.84
CA THR A 92 8.30 13.74 -11.63
C THR A 92 7.47 14.98 -11.38
N ILE A 93 6.14 14.86 -11.46
CA ILE A 93 5.21 15.96 -11.22
C ILE A 93 5.32 16.48 -9.78
N LYS A 94 5.40 15.59 -8.79
CA LYS A 94 5.60 15.98 -7.40
C LYS A 94 6.91 16.74 -7.19
N LYS A 95 7.99 16.35 -7.89
CA LYS A 95 9.29 17.03 -7.81
C LYS A 95 9.27 18.41 -8.47
N GLU A 96 8.53 18.57 -9.57
CA GLU A 96 8.33 19.84 -10.28
C GLU A 96 7.53 20.84 -9.42
N LEU A 97 6.45 20.37 -8.78
CA LEU A 97 5.54 21.22 -7.99
C LEU A 97 6.05 21.49 -6.57
N TYR A 98 6.72 20.51 -5.97
CA TYR A 98 7.29 20.59 -4.62
C TYR A 98 8.79 20.38 -4.72
N PRO A 99 9.54 21.37 -5.25
CA PRO A 99 10.99 21.30 -5.22
C PRO A 99 11.39 21.16 -3.75
N SER A 100 12.02 20.03 -3.41
CA SER A 100 12.70 19.95 -2.12
C SER A 100 13.70 21.08 -2.09
N ALA A 101 13.62 21.93 -1.07
CA ALA A 101 14.55 23.02 -0.86
C ALA A 101 15.96 22.52 -1.18
N PRO A 102 16.75 23.26 -1.98
CA PRO A 102 18.07 22.82 -2.38
C PRO A 102 18.77 22.36 -1.11
N LYS A 103 19.27 21.11 -1.13
CA LYS A 103 20.16 20.65 -0.08
C LYS A 103 21.33 21.61 -0.12
N LYS A 104 21.31 22.68 0.68
CA LYS A 104 22.53 23.36 1.08
C LYS A 104 23.44 22.21 1.49
N ASP A 105 24.65 22.18 0.93
CA ASP A 105 25.76 21.31 1.27
C ASP A 105 26.13 21.27 2.78
N GLY A 106 25.28 21.78 3.68
CA GLY A 106 25.23 21.42 5.08
C GLY A 106 24.20 20.31 5.33
N GLY A 107 24.33 19.18 4.62
CA GLY A 107 23.48 18.01 4.83
C GLY A 107 23.31 17.74 6.32
N LYS A 108 22.05 17.54 6.75
CA LYS A 108 21.67 17.13 8.11
C LYS A 108 22.74 16.15 8.60
N LYS A 109 23.63 16.61 9.50
CA LYS A 109 24.74 15.79 9.98
C LYS A 109 24.09 14.49 10.43
N ARG A 110 24.28 13.40 9.69
CA ARG A 110 23.99 12.07 10.22
C ARG A 110 24.75 12.08 11.52
N SER A 111 24.04 12.05 12.65
CA SER A 111 24.67 12.02 13.96
C SER A 111 25.80 10.98 13.88
N SER A 112 27.03 11.39 14.18
CA SER A 112 28.23 10.56 14.01
C SER A 112 28.10 9.19 14.69
N SER A 113 27.12 9.04 15.60
CA SER A 113 26.62 7.78 16.16
C SER A 113 26.56 6.59 15.18
N SER A 114 26.20 6.79 13.90
CA SER A 114 26.15 5.65 12.96
C SER A 114 27.50 5.13 12.46
N LYS A 115 28.58 5.92 12.52
CA LYS A 115 29.95 5.46 12.20
C LYS A 115 30.61 4.82 13.42
N ASP A 116 30.36 5.36 14.61
CA ASP A 116 30.86 4.80 15.87
C ASP A 116 30.09 3.56 16.34
N ALA A 117 28.86 3.31 15.87
CA ALA A 117 28.07 2.14 16.29
C ALA A 117 28.81 0.81 16.06
N LYS A 118 29.60 0.67 14.98
CA LYS A 118 30.41 -0.54 14.74
C LYS A 118 31.59 -0.68 15.69
N VAL A 119 32.20 0.42 16.14
CA VAL A 119 33.30 0.41 17.12
C VAL A 119 32.74 0.19 18.54
N LEU A 120 31.63 0.84 18.85
CA LEU A 120 30.91 0.75 20.13
C LEU A 120 30.25 -0.62 20.37
N TYR A 121 29.87 -1.35 19.32
CA TYR A 121 29.35 -2.72 19.42
C TYR A 121 30.46 -3.74 19.75
N LYS A 122 31.72 -3.44 19.37
CA LYS A 122 32.86 -4.32 19.60
C LYS A 122 33.48 -4.20 21.00
N ASP A 123 33.04 -3.25 21.83
CA ASP A 123 33.55 -3.07 23.19
C ASP A 123 32.86 -4.02 24.19
N PRO A 124 33.56 -5.06 24.71
CA PRO A 124 32.99 -6.03 25.64
C PRO A 124 32.60 -5.41 26.98
N ASN A 125 33.26 -4.33 27.41
CA ASN A 125 32.99 -3.69 28.70
C ASN A 125 31.62 -2.99 28.72
N ARG A 126 31.17 -2.47 27.56
CA ARG A 126 29.83 -1.89 27.42
C ARG A 126 28.75 -2.97 27.51
N TRP A 127 28.93 -4.11 26.85
CA TRP A 127 28.02 -5.25 26.98
C TRP A 127 27.95 -5.76 28.41
N LYS A 128 29.09 -5.82 29.12
CA LYS A 128 29.11 -6.17 30.55
C LYS A 128 28.27 -5.20 31.40
N LYS A 129 28.26 -3.91 31.09
CA LYS A 129 27.45 -2.91 31.79
C LYS A 129 25.95 -3.08 31.48
N VAL A 130 25.60 -3.33 30.22
CA VAL A 130 24.23 -3.61 29.79
C VAL A 130 23.70 -4.88 30.46
N MET A 131 24.47 -5.97 30.46
CA MET A 131 24.10 -7.23 31.11
C MET A 131 23.96 -7.08 32.63
N ARG A 132 24.83 -6.30 33.29
CA ARG A 132 24.65 -5.99 34.72
C ARG A 132 23.30 -5.31 35.00
N GLY A 133 22.92 -4.31 34.20
CA GLY A 133 21.63 -3.64 34.36
C GLY A 133 20.44 -4.60 34.17
N CYS A 134 20.52 -5.48 33.16
CA CYS A 134 19.51 -6.51 32.93
C CYS A 134 19.39 -7.48 34.12
N ASN A 135 20.52 -7.99 34.61
CA ASN A 135 20.56 -8.91 35.74
C ASN A 135 20.04 -8.25 37.03
N THR A 136 20.32 -6.96 37.26
CA THR A 136 19.81 -6.24 38.43
C THR A 136 18.29 -6.07 38.34
N SER A 137 17.75 -5.75 37.17
CA SER A 137 16.31 -5.67 36.96
C SER A 137 15.62 -7.01 37.13
N GLU A 138 16.22 -8.08 36.59
CA GLU A 138 15.69 -9.45 36.74
C GLU A 138 15.75 -9.93 38.20
N ALA A 139 16.84 -9.64 38.91
CA ALA A 139 16.97 -9.95 40.33
C ALA A 139 15.93 -9.18 41.17
N ALA A 140 15.72 -7.90 40.89
CA ALA A 140 14.68 -7.11 41.54
C ALA A 140 13.28 -7.67 41.29
N TYR A 141 13.01 -8.15 40.07
CA TYR A 141 11.74 -8.79 39.73
C TYR A 141 11.54 -10.11 40.47
N ARG A 142 12.58 -10.95 40.59
CA ARG A 142 12.49 -12.20 41.37
C ARG A 142 12.26 -11.95 42.86
N HIS A 143 12.91 -10.93 43.43
CA HIS A 143 12.68 -10.53 44.83
C HIS A 143 11.28 -9.96 45.11
N MET A 144 10.51 -9.59 44.09
CA MET A 144 9.10 -9.19 44.24
C MET A 144 8.11 -10.34 44.05
N ALA A 145 8.58 -11.51 43.60
CA ALA A 145 7.74 -12.66 43.26
C ALA A 145 7.78 -13.80 44.30
N ASP A 146 8.59 -13.64 45.36
CA ASP A 146 8.60 -14.44 46.60
C ASP A 146 7.86 -13.68 47.72
#